data_AF-A0A9Q0NIC3-F1
#
_entry.id   AF-A0A9Q0NIC3-F1
#
_cell.length_a   1.000
_cell.length_b   1.000
_cell.length_c   1.000
_cell.angle_alpha   90.00
_cell.angle_beta   90.00
_cell.angle_gamma   90.00
#
_symmetry.space_group_name_H-M   'P 1'
#
loop_
_entity.id
_entity.type
_entity.pdbx_description
1 polymer ?
#
loop_
_entity_poly.entity_id
_entity_poly.type
_entity_poly.pdbx_seq_one_letter_code
_entity_poly.pdbx_strand_id
1 'polypeptide(L)'
;MCQIIDLCQLKGEMKKKAHEIIDNFAERGLRSLGVARQTIPEKNKESEGEPWEFVGLLPLFDPPRHDSAETIRRALDLGVNVKMITGDQLAIGKETDRRLGMGTNMYPSSSLLGNSKDAGIAGIPIDELIEKADGFAGVFPEHKYEIVKKLQERKHICGRF
;
A
#
# COMPACT_ATOMS: atom_id res chain seq x y z
N MET A 1 -0.32 3.16 8.60
CA MET A 1 0.24 3.72 9.85
C MET A 1 1.25 2.73 10.41
N CYS A 2 2.42 3.18 10.88
CA CYS A 2 3.47 2.28 11.37
C CYS A 2 3.15 1.80 12.79
N GLN A 3 2.83 0.52 12.96
CA GLN A 3 2.42 -0.06 14.24
C GLN A 3 3.49 0.07 15.34
N ILE A 4 4.77 0.07 14.95
CA ILE A 4 5.89 0.23 15.90
C ILE A 4 5.90 1.61 16.55
N ILE A 5 5.43 2.65 15.86
CA ILE A 5 5.34 4.01 16.43
C ILE A 5 4.31 4.04 17.57
N ASP A 6 3.19 3.35 17.39
CA ASP A 6 2.15 3.28 18.42
C ASP A 6 2.56 2.34 19.57
N LEU A 7 3.28 1.25 19.27
CA LEU A 7 3.86 0.36 20.27
C LEU A 7 4.85 1.08 21.21
N CYS A 8 5.72 1.94 20.66
CA CYS A 8 6.66 2.75 21.43
C CYS A 8 6.00 3.98 22.06
N GLN A 9 4.69 4.19 21.85
CA GLN A 9 3.94 5.36 22.30
C GLN A 9 4.66 6.69 22.03
N LEU A 10 5.27 6.82 20.84
CA LEU A 10 5.97 8.04 20.45
C LEU A 10 5.02 9.25 20.50
N LYS A 11 5.46 10.34 21.13
CA LYS A 11 4.67 11.57 21.31
C LYS A 11 5.33 12.78 20.67
N GLY A 12 4.52 13.82 20.44
CA GLY A 12 4.99 15.15 20.04
C GLY A 12 5.75 15.15 18.72
N GLU A 13 6.90 15.83 18.72
CA GLU A 13 7.74 16.04 17.53
C GLU A 13 8.31 14.74 16.97
N MET A 14 8.65 13.76 17.81
CA MET A 14 9.28 12.54 17.33
C MET A 14 8.34 11.66 16.50
N LYS A 15 7.04 11.62 16.88
CA LYS A 15 6.01 10.98 16.07
C LYS A 15 5.87 11.68 14.71
N LYS A 16 5.84 13.02 14.67
CA LYS A 16 5.75 13.78 13.41
C LYS A 16 6.95 13.52 12.51
N LYS A 17 8.16 13.63 13.03
CA LYS A 17 9.40 13.38 12.29
C LYS A 17 9.47 11.96 11.72
N ALA A 18 9.01 10.96 12.47
CA ALA A 18 8.93 9.59 11.98
C ALA A 18 7.96 9.44 10.80
N HIS A 19 6.79 10.10 10.85
CA HIS A 19 5.84 10.10 9.73
C HIS A 19 6.41 10.82 8.50
N GLU A 20 7.05 11.98 8.67
CA GLU A 20 7.70 12.70 7.57
C GLU A 20 8.76 11.85 6.85
N ILE A 21 9.56 11.09 7.61
CA ILE A 21 10.56 10.17 7.03
C ILE A 21 9.87 9.02 6.26
N ILE A 22 8.81 8.45 6.83
CA ILE A 22 8.02 7.39 6.16
C ILE A 22 7.44 7.91 4.85
N ASP A 23 6.89 9.12 4.84
CA ASP A 23 6.29 9.71 3.65
C ASP A 23 7.37 10.01 2.59
N ASN A 24 8.56 10.49 2.99
CA ASN A 24 9.70 10.68 2.08
C ASN A 24 10.17 9.35 1.47
N PHE A 25 10.22 8.27 2.25
CA PHE A 25 10.51 6.94 1.73
C PHE A 25 9.44 6.49 0.74
N ALA A 26 8.17 6.72 1.06
CA ALA A 26 7.05 6.36 0.20
C ALA A 26 7.09 7.10 -1.16
N GLU A 27 7.41 8.39 -1.18
CA GLU A 27 7.59 9.19 -2.41
C GLU A 27 8.69 8.63 -3.32
N ARG A 28 9.69 7.96 -2.74
CA ARG A 28 10.79 7.33 -3.47
C ARG A 28 10.50 5.88 -3.87
N GLY A 29 9.32 5.36 -3.54
CA GLY A 29 8.93 3.96 -3.75
C GLY A 29 9.60 2.99 -2.77
N LEU A 30 9.95 3.45 -1.56
CA LEU A 30 10.61 2.66 -0.53
C LEU A 30 9.62 2.31 0.57
N ARG A 31 9.54 1.03 0.94
CA ARG A 31 8.75 0.55 2.07
C ARG A 31 9.48 0.84 3.37
N SER A 32 8.77 1.33 4.37
CA SER A 32 9.35 1.64 5.68
C SER A 32 9.23 0.46 6.65
N LEU A 33 10.34 0.08 7.29
CA LEU A 33 10.38 -0.89 8.39
C LEU A 33 10.75 -0.16 9.70
N GLY A 34 9.84 -0.19 10.68
CA GLY A 34 10.11 0.32 12.03
C GLY A 34 10.82 -0.71 12.88
N VAL A 35 11.83 -0.28 13.64
CA VAL A 35 12.56 -1.14 14.59
C VAL A 35 12.41 -0.56 15.99
N ALA A 36 12.02 -1.42 16.92
CA ALA A 36 11.96 -1.12 18.34
C ALA A 36 12.66 -2.20 19.15
N ARG A 37 13.12 -1.82 20.33
CA ARG A 37 13.81 -2.69 21.28
C ARG A 37 13.14 -2.56 22.64
N GLN A 38 13.09 -3.66 23.37
CA GLN A 38 12.69 -3.69 24.76
C GLN A 38 13.73 -4.46 25.57
N THR A 39 14.01 -4.00 26.79
CA THR A 39 14.84 -4.74 27.75
C THR A 39 13.93 -5.44 28.75
N ILE A 40 14.21 -6.71 29.07
CA ILE A 40 13.49 -7.50 30.08
C ILE A 40 14.46 -7.79 31.24
N PRO A 41 14.38 -7.04 32.36
CA PRO A 41 15.33 -7.17 33.46
C PRO A 41 15.32 -8.57 34.11
N GLU A 42 14.13 -9.16 34.23
CA GLU A 42 13.92 -10.44 34.92
C GLU A 42 14.43 -11.66 34.12
N LYS A 43 14.83 -11.47 32.85
CA LYS A 43 15.33 -12.51 31.93
C LYS A 43 14.41 -13.74 31.81
N ASN A 44 13.15 -13.58 32.15
CA ASN A 44 12.10 -14.58 32.01
C ASN A 44 11.21 -14.20 30.82
N LYS A 45 10.71 -15.19 30.08
CA LYS A 45 9.91 -15.00 28.86
C LYS A 45 8.50 -14.46 29.14
N GLU A 46 7.98 -14.70 30.34
CA GLU A 46 6.62 -14.31 30.73
C GLU A 46 6.58 -12.97 31.47
N SER A 47 7.74 -12.42 31.85
CA SER A 47 7.81 -11.15 32.57
C SER A 47 7.61 -9.97 31.63
N GLU A 48 6.94 -8.92 32.12
CA GLU A 48 6.83 -7.67 31.40
C GLU A 48 8.20 -7.00 31.27
N GLY A 49 8.50 -6.49 30.07
CA GLY A 49 9.70 -5.69 29.82
C GLY A 49 9.47 -4.20 30.09
N GLU A 50 10.55 -3.44 30.02
CA GLU A 50 10.52 -1.97 30.07
C GLU A 50 9.75 -1.37 28.88
N PRO A 51 9.40 -0.07 28.86
CA PRO A 51 8.78 0.53 27.69
C PRO A 51 9.58 0.29 26.40
N TRP A 52 8.88 0.07 25.29
CA TRP A 52 9.53 -0.11 23.99
C TRP A 52 10.27 1.15 23.56
N GLU A 53 11.55 0.99 23.28
CA GLU A 53 12.41 2.03 22.73
C GLU A 53 12.36 1.99 21.21
N PHE A 54 11.98 3.11 20.61
CA PHE A 54 12.06 3.26 19.16
C PHE A 54 13.52 3.43 18.72
N VAL A 55 14.04 2.50 17.94
CA VAL A 55 15.43 2.50 17.48
C VAL A 55 15.55 3.28 16.17
N GLY A 56 14.62 3.08 15.23
CA GLY A 56 14.66 3.80 13.96
C GLY A 56 13.77 3.22 12.85
N LEU A 57 13.94 3.79 11.66
CA LEU A 57 13.25 3.39 10.42
C LEU A 57 14.28 2.97 9.39
N LEU A 58 14.03 1.86 8.71
CA LEU A 58 14.82 1.40 7.57
C LEU A 58 13.99 1.49 6.29
N PRO A 59 14.52 2.11 5.21
CA PRO A 59 13.92 2.04 3.90
C PRO A 59 14.26 0.70 3.24
N LEU A 60 13.25 0.01 2.73
CA LEU A 60 13.37 -1.22 1.96
C LEU A 60 12.93 -0.94 0.53
N PHE A 61 13.74 -1.36 -0.42
CA PHE A 61 13.40 -1.27 -1.83
C PHE A 61 12.99 -2.65 -2.34
N ASP A 62 11.80 -2.74 -2.93
CA ASP A 62 11.31 -3.94 -3.59
C ASP A 62 11.34 -3.71 -5.11
N PRO A 63 12.45 -4.04 -5.80
CA PRO A 63 12.55 -3.80 -7.22
C PRO A 63 11.57 -4.67 -8.00
N PRO A 64 10.87 -4.11 -9.01
CA PRO A 64 10.11 -4.94 -9.92
C PRO A 64 11.01 -5.96 -10.62
N ARG A 65 10.46 -7.12 -10.96
CA ARG A 65 11.24 -8.12 -11.72
C ARG A 65 11.59 -7.55 -13.10
N HIS A 66 12.76 -7.94 -13.60
CA HIS A 66 13.31 -7.44 -14.87
C HIS A 66 12.38 -7.67 -16.08
N ASP A 67 11.55 -8.71 -16.02
CA ASP A 67 10.59 -9.12 -17.05
C ASP A 67 9.18 -8.54 -16.86
N SER A 68 8.90 -7.89 -15.72
CA SER A 68 7.54 -7.46 -15.36
C SER A 68 7.00 -6.40 -16.32
N ALA A 69 7.79 -5.36 -16.62
CA ALA A 69 7.37 -4.28 -17.51
C ALA A 69 7.08 -4.79 -18.94
N GLU A 70 7.89 -5.73 -19.44
CA GLU A 70 7.66 -6.35 -20.75
C GLU A 70 6.41 -7.24 -20.73
N THR A 71 6.23 -8.02 -19.67
CA THR A 71 5.06 -8.90 -19.51
C THR A 71 3.76 -8.10 -19.47
N ILE A 72 3.75 -6.99 -18.73
CA ILE A 72 2.60 -6.06 -18.67
C ILE A 72 2.29 -5.50 -20.05
N ARG A 73 3.31 -5.03 -20.78
CA ARG A 73 3.12 -4.50 -22.14
C ARG A 73 2.52 -5.55 -23.08
N ARG A 74 3.07 -6.76 -23.08
CA ARG A 74 2.57 -7.88 -23.89
C ARG A 74 1.12 -8.23 -23.52
N ALA A 75 0.78 -8.22 -22.23
CA ALA A 75 -0.58 -8.45 -21.78
C ALA A 75 -1.55 -7.38 -22.32
N LEU A 76 -1.16 -6.11 -22.27
CA LEU A 76 -1.93 -4.99 -22.82
C LEU A 76 -2.12 -5.11 -24.35
N ASP A 77 -1.06 -5.48 -25.09
CA ASP A 77 -1.12 -5.72 -26.54
C ASP A 77 -2.08 -6.86 -26.91
N LEU A 78 -2.25 -7.84 -26.02
CA LEU A 78 -3.22 -8.95 -26.16
C LEU A 78 -4.63 -8.59 -25.66
N GLY A 79 -4.86 -7.34 -25.25
CA GLY A 79 -6.16 -6.87 -24.75
C GLY A 79 -6.45 -7.25 -23.29
N VAL A 80 -5.44 -7.71 -22.54
CA VAL A 80 -5.56 -8.03 -21.12
C VAL A 80 -5.09 -6.84 -20.28
N ASN A 81 -6.04 -6.18 -19.62
CA ASN A 81 -5.73 -5.08 -18.70
C ASN A 81 -5.12 -5.63 -17.39
N VAL A 82 -3.99 -5.05 -16.97
CA VAL A 82 -3.32 -5.41 -15.72
C VAL A 82 -3.56 -4.30 -14.70
N LYS A 83 -4.02 -4.67 -13.50
CA LYS A 83 -4.27 -3.72 -12.40
C LYS A 83 -3.39 -4.05 -11.19
N MET A 84 -2.66 -3.07 -10.66
CA MET A 84 -1.82 -3.28 -9.47
C MET A 84 -2.68 -3.38 -8.22
N ILE A 85 -2.43 -4.39 -7.38
CA ILE A 85 -3.08 -4.56 -6.08
C ILE A 85 -1.98 -4.68 -5.02
N THR A 86 -1.87 -3.68 -4.14
CA THR A 86 -0.84 -3.67 -3.09
C THR A 86 -1.39 -3.26 -1.73
N GLY A 87 -0.81 -3.85 -0.68
CA GLY A 87 -1.01 -3.41 0.71
C GLY A 87 -0.17 -2.18 1.08
N ASP A 88 0.73 -1.74 0.20
CA ASP A 88 1.53 -0.54 0.39
C ASP A 88 0.70 0.75 0.36
N GLN A 89 1.31 1.83 0.82
CA GLN A 89 0.76 3.16 0.66
C GLN A 89 0.66 3.56 -0.81
N LEU A 90 -0.31 4.43 -1.12
CA LEU A 90 -0.59 4.88 -2.48
C LEU A 90 0.62 5.47 -3.20
N ALA A 91 1.47 6.22 -2.50
CA ALA A 91 2.67 6.82 -3.08
C ALA A 91 3.65 5.74 -3.59
N ILE A 92 3.87 4.68 -2.81
CA ILE A 92 4.75 3.56 -3.19
C ILE A 92 4.18 2.86 -4.42
N GLY A 93 2.89 2.53 -4.40
CA GLY A 93 2.22 1.85 -5.52
C GLY A 93 2.30 2.67 -6.81
N LYS A 94 2.00 3.97 -6.76
CA LYS A 94 2.11 4.87 -7.92
C LYS A 94 3.52 4.94 -8.48
N GLU A 95 4.53 5.00 -7.62
CA GLU A 95 5.92 5.02 -8.07
C GLU A 95 6.33 3.68 -8.71
N THR A 96 5.87 2.55 -8.17
CA THR A 96 6.09 1.22 -8.75
C THR A 96 5.38 1.08 -10.11
N ASP A 97 4.11 1.47 -10.20
CA ASP A 97 3.34 1.46 -11.46
C ASP A 97 3.97 2.34 -12.53
N ARG A 98 4.45 3.54 -12.14
CA ARG A 98 5.18 4.45 -13.04
C ARG A 98 6.44 3.80 -13.61
N ARG A 99 7.18 3.05 -12.80
CA ARG A 99 8.38 2.31 -13.25
C ARG A 99 8.02 1.11 -14.14
N LEU A 100 6.89 0.45 -13.88
CA LEU A 100 6.40 -0.68 -14.66
C LEU A 100 5.69 -0.27 -15.96
N GLY A 101 5.32 1.01 -16.10
CA GLY A 101 4.58 1.52 -17.26
C GLY A 101 3.09 1.17 -17.24
N MET A 102 2.52 0.99 -16.04
CA MET A 102 1.10 0.60 -15.85
C MET A 102 0.13 1.78 -15.84
N GLY A 103 0.64 3.01 -15.78
CA GLY A 103 -0.17 4.22 -15.53
C GLY A 103 -0.13 4.62 -14.06
N THR A 104 -0.67 5.78 -13.70
CA THR A 104 -0.67 6.27 -12.31
C THR A 104 -2.07 6.56 -11.79
N ASN A 105 -3.12 6.10 -12.49
CA ASN A 105 -4.51 6.26 -12.09
C ASN A 105 -4.90 5.26 -11.00
N MET A 106 -4.21 5.36 -9.87
CA MET A 106 -4.28 4.45 -8.74
C MET A 106 -5.05 5.10 -7.58
N TYR A 107 -5.86 4.32 -6.87
CA TYR A 107 -6.71 4.80 -5.79
C TYR A 107 -6.46 4.05 -4.48
N PRO A 108 -6.67 4.67 -3.31
CA PRO A 108 -6.64 3.95 -2.05
C PRO A 108 -7.87 3.04 -1.94
N SER A 109 -7.74 1.92 -1.22
CA SER A 109 -8.88 1.01 -1.01
C SER A 109 -10.06 1.68 -0.28
N SER A 110 -9.82 2.76 0.47
CA SER A 110 -10.89 3.55 1.10
C SER A 110 -11.84 4.20 0.10
N SER A 111 -11.40 4.45 -1.14
CA SER A 111 -12.27 4.93 -2.22
C SER A 111 -13.30 3.89 -2.65
N LEU A 112 -13.03 2.59 -2.43
CA LEU A 112 -13.97 1.50 -2.70
C LEU A 112 -15.13 1.46 -1.70
N LEU A 113 -14.95 2.04 -0.52
CA LEU A 113 -15.95 2.11 0.55
C LEU A 113 -16.88 3.33 0.41
N GLY A 114 -16.80 4.08 -0.68
CA GLY A 114 -17.57 5.33 -0.87
C GLY A 114 -17.15 6.48 0.05
N ASN A 115 -16.11 6.30 0.86
CA ASN A 115 -15.58 7.29 1.80
C ASN A 115 -14.46 8.15 1.18
N SER A 116 -14.48 8.34 -0.15
CA SER A 116 -13.46 9.18 -0.80
C SER A 116 -13.62 10.63 -0.35
N LYS A 117 -12.61 11.19 0.32
CA LYS A 117 -12.54 12.62 0.65
C LYS A 117 -12.32 13.52 -0.57
N ASP A 118 -12.04 12.93 -1.73
CA ASP A 118 -11.85 13.65 -2.99
C ASP A 118 -13.19 13.99 -3.64
N ALA A 119 -13.49 15.28 -3.71
CA ALA A 119 -14.69 15.82 -4.33
C ALA A 119 -14.84 15.45 -5.82
N GLY A 120 -13.74 15.15 -6.52
CA GLY A 120 -13.74 14.69 -7.91
C GLY A 120 -14.10 13.20 -8.08
N ILE A 121 -14.01 12.40 -7.02
CA ILE A 121 -14.34 10.97 -7.03
C ILE A 121 -15.77 10.73 -6.54
N ALA A 122 -16.30 11.62 -5.70
CA ALA A 122 -17.63 11.51 -5.08
C ALA A 122 -18.80 11.42 -6.08
N GLY A 123 -18.60 11.80 -7.34
CA GLY A 123 -19.61 11.72 -8.40
C GLY A 123 -19.50 10.52 -9.35
N ILE A 124 -18.42 9.73 -9.27
CA ILE A 124 -18.19 8.60 -10.17
C ILE A 124 -18.72 7.33 -9.51
N PRO A 125 -19.58 6.53 -10.17
CA PRO A 125 -19.99 5.23 -9.65
C PRO A 125 -18.76 4.37 -9.33
N ILE A 126 -18.73 3.76 -8.15
CA ILE A 126 -17.59 2.95 -7.67
C ILE A 126 -17.20 1.87 -8.70
N ASP A 127 -18.19 1.26 -9.36
CA ASP A 127 -17.94 0.25 -10.39
C ASP A 127 -17.16 0.81 -11.60
N GLU A 128 -17.46 2.04 -12.03
CA GLU A 128 -16.77 2.70 -13.14
C GLU A 128 -15.35 3.13 -12.74
N LEU A 129 -15.19 3.59 -11.49
CA LEU A 129 -13.88 3.86 -10.92
C LEU A 129 -13.03 2.59 -10.87
N ILE A 130 -13.61 1.46 -10.48
CA ILE A 130 -12.91 0.17 -10.43
C ILE A 130 -12.45 -0.28 -11.82
N GLU A 131 -13.32 -0.10 -12.80
CA GLU A 131 -13.03 -0.46 -14.19
C GLU A 131 -11.90 0.41 -14.79
N LYS A 132 -11.92 1.72 -14.53
CA LYS A 132 -10.94 2.69 -15.06
C LYS A 132 -9.64 2.82 -14.27
N ALA A 133 -9.57 2.28 -13.05
CA ALA A 133 -8.38 2.37 -12.22
C ALA A 133 -7.24 1.49 -12.75
N ASP A 134 -6.01 2.01 -12.71
CA ASP A 134 -4.79 1.25 -13.02
C ASP A 134 -4.35 0.38 -11.81
N GLY A 135 -4.81 0.71 -10.61
CA GLY A 135 -4.50 -0.07 -9.41
C GLY A 135 -5.11 0.45 -8.12
N PHE A 136 -4.91 -0.33 -7.05
CA PHE A 136 -5.39 -0.06 -5.70
C PHE A 136 -4.32 -0.27 -4.64
N ALA A 137 -4.20 0.69 -3.73
CA ALA A 137 -3.22 0.70 -2.64
C ALA A 137 -3.89 0.55 -1.27
N GLY A 138 -3.14 0.07 -0.28
CA GLY A 138 -3.66 -0.21 1.06
C GLY A 138 -4.74 -1.30 1.06
N VAL A 139 -4.68 -2.23 0.10
CA VAL A 139 -5.69 -3.26 -0.08
C VAL A 139 -5.55 -4.34 0.98
N PHE A 140 -6.63 -4.55 1.73
CA PHE A 140 -6.80 -5.67 2.64
C PHE A 140 -7.47 -6.85 1.91
N PRO A 141 -7.40 -8.09 2.45
CA PRO A 141 -8.00 -9.26 1.81
C PRO A 141 -9.47 -9.07 1.40
N GLU A 142 -10.26 -8.39 2.22
CA GLU A 142 -11.67 -8.10 1.99
C GLU A 142 -11.85 -7.18 0.77
N HIS A 143 -11.00 -6.15 0.65
CA HIS A 143 -11.02 -5.23 -0.48
C HIS A 143 -10.62 -5.93 -1.79
N LYS A 144 -9.65 -6.86 -1.75
CA LYS A 144 -9.25 -7.64 -2.93
C LYS A 144 -10.42 -8.47 -3.48
N TYR A 145 -11.23 -9.04 -2.58
CA TYR A 145 -12.43 -9.77 -2.98
C TYR A 145 -13.47 -8.87 -3.64
N GLU A 146 -13.78 -7.72 -3.04
CA GLU A 146 -14.73 -6.73 -3.57
C GLU A 146 -14.33 -6.22 -4.96
N ILE A 147 -13.06 -5.85 -5.17
CA ILE A 147 -12.56 -5.37 -6.47
C ILE A 147 -12.84 -6.40 -7.56
N VAL A 148 -12.50 -7.67 -7.31
CA VAL A 148 -12.69 -8.72 -8.32
C VAL A 148 -14.17 -9.01 -8.54
N LYS A 149 -14.98 -9.05 -7.49
CA LYS A 149 -16.42 -9.23 -7.59
C LYS A 149 -17.05 -8.15 -8.47
N LYS A 150 -16.68 -6.88 -8.28
CA LYS A 150 -17.15 -5.76 -9.09
C LYS A 150 -16.76 -5.84 -10.56
N LEU A 151 -15.52 -6.24 -10.84
CA LEU A 151 -15.07 -6.49 -12.22
C LEU A 151 -15.84 -7.65 -12.86
N GLN A 152 -16.12 -8.71 -12.12
CA GLN A 152 -16.92 -9.85 -12.60
C GLN A 152 -18.39 -9.47 -12.85
N GLU A 153 -19.00 -8.63 -12.01
CA GLU A 153 -20.36 -8.08 -12.23
C GLU A 153 -20.43 -7.27 -13.54
N ARG A 154 -19.32 -6.64 -13.93
CA ARG A 154 -19.15 -5.94 -15.22
C ARG A 154 -18.79 -6.87 -16.40
N LYS A 155 -18.87 -8.19 -16.21
CA LYS A 155 -18.58 -9.24 -17.20
C LYS A 155 -17.10 -9.39 -17.58
N HIS A 156 -16.17 -8.84 -16.79
CA HIS A 156 -14.73 -9.09 -16.98
C HIS A 156 -14.35 -10.48 -16.46
N ILE A 157 -13.53 -11.21 -17.22
CA ILE A 157 -12.89 -12.44 -16.74
C ILE A 157 -11.61 -12.03 -16.00
N CYS A 158 -11.55 -12.31 -14.70
CA CYS A 158 -10.48 -11.83 -13.82
C CYS A 158 -9.52 -12.96 -13.44
N GLY A 159 -8.25 -12.83 -13.83
CA GLY A 159 -7.15 -13.60 -13.24
C GLY A 159 -6.67 -12.96 -11.94
N ARG A 160 -6.34 -13.76 -10.91
CA ARG A 160 -5.79 -13.28 -9.65
C ARG A 160 -4.45 -13.94 -9.36
N PHE A 161 -3.45 -13.12 -9.03
CA PHE A 161 -2.14 -13.55 -8.52
C PHE A 161 -1.96 -13.10 -7.06
#